data_AF-A0A316QWH3-F1
#
_entry.id   AF-A0A316QWH3-F1
#
_cell.length_a   1.000
_cell.length_b   1.000
_cell.length_c   1.000
_cell.angle_alpha   90.00
_cell.angle_beta   90.00
_cell.angle_gamma   90.00
#
_symmetry.space_group_name_H-M   'P 1'
#
loop_
_entity.id
_entity.type
_entity.pdbx_description
1 polymer ?
#
loop_
_entity_poly.entity_id
_entity_poly.type
_entity_poly.pdbx_seq_one_letter_code
_entity_poly.pdbx_strand_id
1 'polypeptide(L)' 'MHLAEKKKFKSVAFPLISTGFYGFPKQIGVQTAIKVLSSFLLHSEMMVYLVVYDEERTTMCWEKR' A
#
# COMPACT_ATOMS: atom_id res chain seq x y z
N MET A 1 -1.84 -1.35 -11.60
CA MET A 1 -3.29 -1.54 -11.77
C MET A 1 -3.67 -1.78 -13.24
N HIS A 2 -3.42 -0.84 -14.16
CA HIS A 2 -3.74 -1.01 -15.60
C HIS A 2 -3.19 -2.28 -16.26
N LEU A 3 -1.96 -2.69 -15.93
CA LEU A 3 -1.40 -3.95 -16.44
C LEU A 3 -2.24 -5.15 -15.99
N ALA A 4 -2.70 -5.14 -14.74
CA ALA A 4 -3.48 -6.24 -14.19
C ALA A 4 -4.88 -6.30 -14.81
N GLU A 5 -5.51 -5.14 -15.01
CA GLU A 5 -6.78 -5.00 -15.74
C GLU A 5 -6.67 -5.46 -17.19
N LYS A 6 -5.62 -5.05 -17.92
CA LYS A 6 -5.36 -5.53 -19.29
C LYS A 6 -5.20 -7.05 -19.36
N LYS A 7 -4.63 -7.65 -18.31
CA LYS A 7 -4.48 -9.10 -18.17
C LYS A 7 -5.73 -9.78 -17.59
N LYS A 8 -6.80 -9.03 -17.33
CA LYS A 8 -8.08 -9.50 -16.79
C LYS A 8 -7.95 -10.22 -15.44
N PHE A 9 -7.01 -9.77 -14.59
CA PHE A 9 -6.98 -10.26 -13.22
C PHE A 9 -8.19 -9.75 -12.45
N LYS A 10 -8.79 -10.63 -11.65
CA LYS A 10 -9.95 -10.30 -10.81
C LYS A 10 -9.56 -9.50 -9.56
N SER A 11 -8.32 -9.64 -9.12
CA SER A 11 -7.84 -8.99 -7.91
C SER A 11 -6.35 -8.72 -7.90
N VAL A 12 -5.93 -7.69 -7.16
CA VAL A 12 -4.52 -7.39 -6.87
C VAL A 12 -4.33 -7.02 -5.40
N ALA A 13 -3.18 -7.40 -4.84
CA ALA A 13 -2.74 -6.98 -3.52
C ALA A 13 -1.38 -6.32 -3.62
N PHE A 14 -1.18 -5.20 -2.94
CA PHE A 14 0.14 -4.57 -2.84
C PHE A 14 0.33 -3.89 -1.47
N PRO A 15 1.57 -3.88 -0.95
CA PRO A 15 1.88 -3.24 0.31
C PRO A 15 1.78 -1.72 0.19
N LEU A 16 1.60 -1.04 1.32
CA LEU A 16 1.68 0.40 1.42
C LEU A 16 3.12 0.89 1.14
N ILE A 17 3.35 1.29 -0.11
CA ILE A 17 4.68 1.63 -0.63
C ILE A 17 5.26 2.84 0.11
N SER A 18 6.58 2.82 0.32
CA SER A 18 7.39 3.89 0.92
C SER A 18 7.18 4.17 2.42
N THR A 19 6.30 3.44 3.13
CA THR A 19 5.99 3.71 4.55
C THR A 19 6.78 2.88 5.57
N GLY A 20 7.55 1.89 5.12
CA GLY A 20 8.49 1.11 5.95
C GLY A 20 9.84 1.81 6.10
N PHE A 21 10.91 1.16 5.62
CA PHE A 21 12.30 1.67 5.72
C PHE A 21 12.49 3.12 5.21
N TYR A 22 11.74 3.53 4.19
CA TYR A 22 11.83 4.88 3.62
C TYR A 22 11.19 5.97 4.49
N GLY A 23 10.51 5.60 5.58
CA GLY A 23 10.03 6.55 6.59
C GLY A 23 8.94 7.51 6.11
N PHE A 24 8.29 7.27 4.96
CA PHE A 24 7.19 8.12 4.53
C PHE A 24 6.05 8.02 5.54
N PRO A 25 5.44 9.15 5.95
CA PRO A 25 4.40 9.12 6.97
C PRO A 25 3.25 8.20 6.60
N LYS A 26 3.02 7.16 7.41
CA LYS A 26 2.03 6.11 7.16
C LYS A 26 0.63 6.68 6.90
N GLN A 27 0.20 7.65 7.71
CA GLN A 27 -1.10 8.31 7.56
C GLN A 27 -1.26 8.99 6.19
N ILE A 28 -0.24 9.73 5.76
CA ILE A 28 -0.22 10.39 4.45
C ILE A 28 -0.19 9.34 3.33
N GLY A 29 0.58 8.27 3.52
CA GLY A 29 0.66 7.14 2.60
C GLY A 29 -0.71 6.48 2.38
N VAL A 30 -1.41 6.15 3.46
CA VAL A 30 -2.75 5.53 3.40
C VAL A 30 -3.73 6.46 2.69
N GLN A 31 -3.79 7.74 3.05
CA GLN A 31 -4.68 8.71 2.39
C GLN A 31 -4.38 8.82 0.88
N THR A 32 -3.11 8.86 0.52
CA THR A 32 -2.67 8.91 -0.89
C THR A 32 -3.09 7.64 -1.63
N ALA A 33 -2.87 6.47 -1.03
CA ALA A 33 -3.25 5.19 -1.62
C ALA A 33 -4.77 5.12 -1.82
N ILE A 34 -5.58 5.45 -0.80
CA ILE A 34 -7.05 5.46 -0.90
C ILE A 34 -7.49 6.38 -2.03
N LYS A 35 -6.96 7.61 -2.11
CA LYS A 35 -7.33 8.56 -3.16
C LYS A 35 -7.09 7.99 -4.56
N VAL A 36 -5.89 7.44 -4.80
CA VAL A 36 -5.52 6.87 -6.11
C VAL A 36 -6.36 5.63 -6.42
N LEU A 37 -6.58 4.75 -5.44
CA LEU A 37 -7.36 3.53 -5.60
C LEU A 37 -8.83 3.84 -5.89
N SER A 38 -9.45 4.74 -5.12
CA SER A 38 -10.83 5.15 -5.33
C SER A 38 -11.03 5.72 -6.74
N SER A 39 -10.13 6.59 -7.21
CA SER A 39 -10.21 7.13 -8.57
C SER A 39 -10.10 6.05 -9.65
N PHE A 40 -9.26 5.03 -9.45
CA PHE A 40 -9.14 3.91 -10.37
C PHE A 40 -10.41 3.04 -10.40
N LEU A 41 -10.96 2.72 -9.22
CA LEU A 41 -12.14 1.86 -9.08
C LEU A 41 -13.44 2.49 -9.58
N LEU A 42 -13.50 3.81 -9.79
CA LEU A 42 -14.65 4.45 -10.46
C LEU A 42 -14.89 3.91 -11.88
N HIS A 43 -13.86 3.35 -12.53
CA HIS A 43 -13.91 2.87 -13.91
C HIS A 43 -13.49 1.40 -14.04
N SER A 44 -13.29 0.69 -12.92
CA SER A 44 -12.74 -0.67 -12.90
C SER A 44 -13.41 -1.52 -11.82
N GLU A 45 -13.84 -2.72 -12.17
CA GLU A 45 -14.46 -3.68 -11.23
C GLU A 45 -13.43 -4.59 -10.53
N MET A 46 -12.13 -4.30 -10.67
CA MET A 46 -11.07 -5.13 -10.08
C MET A 46 -11.02 -4.99 -8.56
N MET A 47 -10.96 -6.11 -7.84
CA MET A 47 -10.78 -6.10 -6.38
C MET A 47 -9.36 -5.69 -6.00
N VAL A 48 -9.20 -4.71 -5.11
CA VAL A 48 -7.87 -4.25 -4.68
C VAL A 48 -7.70 -4.36 -3.18
N TYR A 49 -6.64 -5.03 -2.75
CA TYR A 49 -6.24 -5.16 -1.35
C TYR A 49 -5.03 -4.25 -1.08
N LEU A 50 -5.23 -3.23 -0.25
CA LEU A 50 -4.14 -2.42 0.28
C LEU A 50 -3.61 -3.09 1.55
N VAL A 51 -2.39 -3.64 1.48
CA VAL A 51 -1.76 -4.30 2.62
C VAL A 51 -1.01 -3.25 3.44
N VAL A 52 -1.54 -2.94 4.62
CA VAL A 52 -0.91 -2.01 5.56
C VAL A 52 -0.30 -2.82 6.69
N TYR A 53 1.03 -2.80 6.77
CA TYR A 53 1.74 -3.39 7.90
C TYR A 53 1.80 -2.38 9.04
N ASP A 54 1.51 -2.82 10.27
CA ASP A 54 1.71 -2.02 11.47
C ASP A 54 2.74 -2.72 12.35
N GLU A 55 3.94 -2.16 12.38
CA GLU A 55 4.87 -2.46 13.48
C GLU A 55 4.42 -1.58 14.64
N GLU A 56 3.57 -2.11 15.51
CA GLU A 56 3.62 -1.66 16.90
C GLU A 56 5.05 -1.93 17.39
N ARG A 57 5.88 -0.90 17.22
CA ARG A 57 7.25 -0.71 17.70
C ARG A 57 7.91 -2.01 18.17
N THR A 58 8.60 -2.71 17.29
CA THR A 58 9.77 -3.42 17.79
C THR A 58 10.84 -2.36 18.01
N THR A 59 10.85 -1.77 19.20
CA THR A 59 12.03 -1.06 19.71
C THR A 59 13.14 -2.09 19.87
N MET A 60 13.74 -2.52 18.76
CA MET A 60 15.07 -3.08 18.80
C MET A 60 16.01 -1.90 18.92
N CYS A 61 16.38 -1.61 20.18
CA CYS A 61 17.63 -0.94 20.48
C CYS A 61 18.74 -1.71 19.77
N TRP A 62 19.17 -1.26 18.60
CA TRP A 62 20.50 -1.61 18.10
C TRP A 62 21.49 -0.82 18.95
N GLU A 63 21.87 -1.40 20.08
CA GLU A 63 23.04 -0.96 20.82
C GLU A 63 24.28 -1.38 20.04
N LYS A 64 25.07 -0.36 19.66
CA LYS A 64 26.47 -0.35 19.20
C LYS A 64 27.13 -1.69 18.86
N ARG A 65 27.65 -1.77 17.63
CA ARG A 65 29.04 -2.20 17.44
C ARG A 65 29.83 -1.05 16.84
#